data_AF-V9EDW8-F1
#
_entry.id   AF-V9EDW8-F1
#
_cell.length_a   1.000
_cell.length_b   1.000
_cell.length_c   1.000
_cell.angle_alpha   90.00
_cell.angle_beta   90.00
_cell.angle_gamma   90.00
#
_symmetry.space_group_name_H-M   'P 1'
#
loop_
_entity.id
_entity.type
_entity.pdbx_description
1 polymer ?
#
loop_
_entity_poly.entity_id
_entity_poly.type
_entity_poly.pdbx_seq_one_letter_code
_entity_poly.pdbx_strand_id
1 'polypeptide(L)'
;SKFAPSNSIEITARSFNVVEQHDQTALRFHPTFLGFNKNDGIAIHEDLPALTTSVRLQRLREREYYLIVPRKKELSRSKTERVCAIDRGYRNFVTVYDPDGPAFSVKDAHNVLKKKFEAVDAMKFMLAVKDNVCKDRHRDKVRTKMKKGRKSEEHRLRYLLRRRMRFTSRKAARCVNDLHQKLSCWLSENYHTVLLPSFQTQEMVLKPLNEVASDATPATGSEEDNATIKKKKDEEPDRESADGAGSLQVQAAAQVQDEAHWRSCG
;
A
#
# COMPACT_ATOMS: atom_id res chain seq x y z
N SER A 1 -15.00 1.01 -4.74
CA SER A 1 -15.23 -0.39 -5.15
C SER A 1 -14.19 -0.81 -6.19
N LYS A 2 -13.43 -1.90 -5.93
CA LYS A 2 -12.49 -2.52 -6.89
C LYS A 2 -13.22 -3.25 -8.05
N PHE A 3 -14.54 -3.34 -7.97
CA PHE A 3 -15.43 -4.05 -8.89
C PHE A 3 -16.64 -3.18 -9.25
N ALA A 4 -16.41 -1.92 -9.64
CA ALA A 4 -17.49 -1.15 -10.24
C ALA A 4 -17.79 -1.76 -11.62
N PRO A 5 -19.04 -2.14 -11.94
CA PRO A 5 -19.41 -2.69 -13.24
C PRO A 5 -19.06 -1.74 -14.40
N SER A 6 -18.90 -0.43 -14.12
CA SER A 6 -18.45 0.58 -15.08
C SER A 6 -17.03 0.37 -15.64
N ASN A 7 -16.23 -0.54 -15.07
CA ASN A 7 -14.84 -0.77 -15.49
C ASN A 7 -14.60 -2.19 -16.01
N SER A 8 -15.65 -3.00 -16.19
CA SER A 8 -15.54 -4.34 -16.72
C SER A 8 -16.62 -4.61 -17.74
N ILE A 9 -16.30 -5.33 -18.81
CA ILE A 9 -17.27 -5.87 -19.74
C ILE A 9 -17.27 -7.39 -19.64
N GLU A 10 -18.45 -7.99 -19.65
CA GLU A 10 -18.59 -9.44 -19.76
C GLU A 10 -18.58 -9.82 -21.24
N ILE A 11 -17.84 -10.88 -21.55
CA ILE A 11 -17.70 -11.41 -22.90
C ILE A 11 -17.97 -12.91 -22.81
N THR A 12 -18.88 -13.40 -23.65
CA THR A 12 -19.29 -14.80 -23.63
C THR A 12 -18.18 -15.70 -24.18
N ALA A 13 -17.95 -16.87 -23.57
CA ALA A 13 -16.89 -17.79 -23.98
C ALA A 13 -16.90 -18.11 -25.48
N ARG A 14 -18.08 -18.38 -26.05
CA ARG A 14 -18.28 -18.67 -27.48
C ARG A 14 -17.86 -17.55 -28.44
N SER A 15 -17.67 -16.33 -27.94
CA SER A 15 -17.25 -15.18 -28.75
C SER A 15 -15.74 -14.96 -28.77
N PHE A 16 -14.99 -15.71 -27.95
CA PHE A 16 -13.54 -15.75 -28.01
C PHE A 16 -13.08 -16.77 -29.04
N ASN A 17 -12.17 -16.33 -29.89
CA ASN A 17 -11.34 -17.21 -30.71
C ASN A 17 -9.89 -17.03 -30.26
N VAL A 18 -9.20 -18.15 -30.07
CA VAL A 18 -7.74 -18.13 -29.87
C VAL A 18 -7.12 -18.14 -31.26
N VAL A 19 -6.23 -17.18 -31.51
CA VAL A 19 -5.48 -17.03 -32.77
C VAL A 19 -4.00 -16.94 -32.44
N GLU A 20 -3.16 -17.41 -33.35
CA GLU A 20 -1.71 -17.21 -33.26
C GLU A 20 -1.31 -15.96 -34.04
N GLN A 21 -0.59 -15.06 -33.38
CA GLN A 21 -0.09 -13.83 -33.98
C GLN A 21 1.38 -13.65 -33.59
N HIS A 22 2.28 -13.70 -34.59
CA HIS A 22 3.73 -13.55 -34.40
C HIS A 22 4.29 -14.48 -33.30
N ASP A 23 3.98 -15.77 -33.37
CA ASP A 23 4.39 -16.80 -32.40
C ASP A 23 3.91 -16.55 -30.97
N GLN A 24 2.91 -15.69 -30.79
CA GLN A 24 2.25 -15.44 -29.51
C GLN A 24 0.78 -15.82 -29.59
N THR A 25 0.27 -16.43 -28.52
CA THR A 25 -1.16 -16.64 -28.35
C THR A 25 -1.85 -15.28 -28.25
N ALA A 26 -2.90 -15.10 -29.04
CA ALA A 26 -3.70 -13.89 -29.06
C ALA A 26 -5.19 -14.23 -28.97
N LEU A 27 -5.96 -13.30 -28.41
CA LEU A 27 -7.40 -13.43 -28.22
C LEU A 27 -8.16 -12.52 -29.15
N ARG A 28 -9.08 -13.10 -29.90
CA ARG A 28 -9.95 -12.40 -30.84
C ARG A 28 -11.39 -12.45 -30.36
N PHE A 29 -11.92 -11.28 -29.99
CA PHE A 29 -13.31 -11.05 -29.62
C PHE A 29 -13.75 -9.67 -30.12
N HIS A 30 -15.05 -9.46 -30.32
CA HIS A 30 -15.61 -8.20 -30.88
C HIS A 30 -14.80 -7.64 -32.08
N PRO A 31 -14.54 -8.44 -33.13
CA PRO A 31 -13.59 -8.08 -34.20
C PRO A 31 -13.98 -6.80 -34.94
N THR A 32 -15.28 -6.55 -35.15
CA THR A 32 -15.77 -5.32 -35.80
C THR A 32 -15.50 -4.07 -34.96
N PHE A 33 -15.66 -4.16 -33.63
CA PHE A 33 -15.44 -3.03 -32.73
C PHE A 33 -13.95 -2.70 -32.58
N LEU A 34 -13.10 -3.72 -32.54
CA LEU A 34 -11.65 -3.57 -32.41
C LEU A 34 -10.93 -3.41 -33.75
N GLY A 35 -11.64 -3.54 -34.87
CA GLY A 35 -11.07 -3.42 -36.22
C GLY A 35 -10.10 -4.55 -36.58
N PHE A 36 -10.30 -5.75 -36.04
CA PHE A 36 -9.43 -6.90 -36.30
C PHE A 36 -9.62 -7.47 -37.70
N ASN A 37 -8.52 -7.76 -38.38
CA ASN A 37 -8.52 -8.62 -39.56
C ASN A 37 -8.77 -10.09 -39.17
N LYS A 38 -8.67 -11.01 -40.14
CA LYS A 38 -8.97 -12.44 -39.91
C LYS A 38 -8.10 -13.08 -38.83
N ASN A 39 -6.81 -12.72 -38.78
CA ASN A 39 -5.81 -13.32 -37.90
C ASN A 39 -5.30 -12.37 -36.80
N ASP A 40 -5.93 -11.20 -36.64
CA ASP A 40 -5.53 -10.25 -35.60
C ASP A 40 -6.21 -10.60 -34.28
N GLY A 41 -5.48 -10.39 -33.18
CA GLY A 41 -6.01 -10.51 -31.83
C GLY A 41 -5.27 -9.63 -30.83
N ILE A 42 -5.67 -9.74 -29.57
CA ILE A 42 -4.96 -9.13 -28.44
C ILE A 42 -4.00 -10.17 -27.89
N ALA A 43 -2.69 -9.92 -28.00
CA ALA A 43 -1.66 -10.76 -27.40
C ALA A 43 -1.88 -10.90 -25.88
N ILE A 44 -1.73 -12.11 -25.37
CA ILE A 44 -1.77 -12.41 -23.94
C ILE A 44 -0.37 -12.74 -23.43
N HIS A 45 -0.12 -12.36 -22.18
CA HIS A 45 1.18 -12.59 -21.52
C HIS A 45 1.24 -13.91 -20.74
N GLU A 46 0.10 -14.55 -20.53
CA GLU A 46 -0.04 -15.76 -19.72
C GLU A 46 -0.85 -16.79 -20.50
N ASP A 47 -0.61 -18.06 -20.23
CA ASP A 47 -1.33 -19.15 -20.86
C ASP A 47 -2.83 -19.07 -20.57
N LEU A 48 -3.62 -19.15 -21.64
CA LEU A 48 -5.06 -19.11 -21.52
C LEU A 48 -5.58 -20.49 -21.09
N PRO A 49 -6.32 -20.58 -19.98
CA PRO A 49 -7.03 -21.80 -19.65
C PRO A 49 -8.24 -22.05 -20.53
N ALA A 50 -8.77 -23.27 -20.45
CA ALA A 50 -10.07 -23.61 -21.02
C ALA A 50 -11.17 -22.63 -20.55
N LEU A 51 -11.83 -21.99 -21.52
CA LEU A 51 -12.91 -21.05 -21.28
C LEU A 51 -14.24 -21.80 -21.15
N THR A 52 -14.57 -22.25 -19.93
CA THR A 52 -15.82 -22.98 -19.69
C THR A 52 -17.04 -22.08 -19.51
N THR A 53 -16.82 -20.81 -19.13
CA THR A 53 -17.88 -19.83 -18.81
C THR A 53 -17.54 -18.47 -19.39
N SER A 54 -18.51 -17.54 -19.38
CA SER A 54 -18.24 -16.14 -19.68
C SER A 54 -17.05 -15.60 -18.88
N VAL A 55 -16.28 -14.74 -19.52
CA VAL A 55 -15.10 -14.08 -18.95
C VAL A 55 -15.33 -12.58 -18.87
N ARG A 56 -14.51 -11.89 -18.08
CA ARG A 56 -14.62 -10.44 -17.91
C ARG A 56 -13.33 -9.74 -18.27
N LEU A 57 -13.40 -8.78 -19.20
CA LEU A 57 -12.32 -7.85 -19.45
C LEU A 57 -12.44 -6.69 -18.45
N GLN A 58 -11.46 -6.55 -17.57
CA GLN A 58 -11.41 -5.49 -16.56
C GLN A 58 -10.34 -4.46 -16.90
N ARG A 59 -10.72 -3.18 -16.90
CA ARG A 59 -9.78 -2.06 -17.03
C ARG A 59 -9.47 -1.44 -15.67
N LEU A 60 -8.19 -1.33 -15.33
CA LEU A 60 -7.73 -0.58 -14.16
C LEU A 60 -7.53 0.91 -14.50
N ARG A 61 -7.55 1.76 -13.46
CA ARG A 61 -7.37 3.23 -13.58
C ARG A 61 -6.02 3.63 -14.19
N GLU A 62 -5.08 2.70 -14.20
CA GLU A 62 -3.70 2.86 -14.62
C GLU A 62 -3.49 2.47 -16.07
N ARG A 63 -4.58 2.13 -16.78
CA ARG A 63 -4.60 1.64 -18.17
C ARG A 63 -4.02 0.23 -18.34
N GLU A 64 -4.02 -0.55 -17.26
CA GLU A 64 -3.80 -2.00 -17.31
C GLU A 64 -5.13 -2.69 -17.60
N TYR A 65 -5.09 -3.76 -18.40
CA TYR A 65 -6.25 -4.59 -18.73
C TYR A 65 -5.99 -6.01 -18.25
N TYR A 66 -7.01 -6.63 -17.65
CA TYR A 66 -6.97 -8.00 -17.17
C TYR A 66 -8.13 -8.77 -17.76
N LEU A 67 -7.86 -9.99 -18.24
CA LEU A 67 -8.89 -10.95 -18.55
C LEU A 67 -9.13 -11.81 -17.31
N ILE A 68 -10.33 -11.74 -16.75
CA ILE A 68 -10.76 -12.55 -15.61
C ILE A 68 -11.47 -13.76 -16.18
N VAL A 69 -10.85 -14.92 -16.03
CA VAL A 69 -11.41 -16.21 -16.45
C VAL A 69 -11.88 -16.98 -15.21
N PRO A 70 -13.20 -17.08 -14.96
CA PRO A 70 -13.71 -17.90 -13.87
C PRO A 70 -13.38 -19.38 -14.12
N ARG A 71 -13.00 -20.08 -13.05
CA ARG A 71 -12.77 -21.54 -13.09
C ARG A 71 -13.46 -22.20 -11.92
N LYS A 72 -14.03 -23.37 -12.16
CA LYS A 72 -14.41 -24.29 -11.09
C LYS A 72 -13.13 -25.03 -10.66
N LYS A 73 -12.81 -24.96 -9.37
CA LYS A 73 -11.69 -25.70 -8.78
C LYS A 73 -12.26 -26.64 -7.74
N GLU A 74 -12.06 -27.93 -7.92
CA GLU A 74 -12.34 -28.92 -6.89
C GLU A 74 -11.22 -28.84 -5.84
N LEU A 75 -11.61 -28.86 -4.57
CA LEU A 75 -10.68 -28.80 -3.45
C LEU A 75 -10.61 -30.18 -2.81
N SER A 76 -9.43 -30.78 -2.81
CA SER A 76 -9.19 -32.01 -2.05
C SER A 76 -9.17 -31.69 -0.56
N ARG A 77 -9.77 -32.57 0.25
CA ARG A 77 -9.61 -32.51 1.70
C ARG A 77 -8.16 -32.79 2.08
N SER A 78 -7.69 -32.11 3.11
CA SER A 78 -6.41 -32.37 3.73
C SER A 78 -6.39 -33.78 4.33
N LYS A 79 -5.27 -34.50 4.16
CA LYS A 79 -5.04 -35.85 4.70
C LYS A 79 -4.31 -35.84 6.05
N THR A 80 -3.82 -34.68 6.45
CA THR A 80 -3.08 -34.47 7.70
C THR A 80 -4.06 -34.18 8.84
N GLU A 81 -3.66 -34.53 10.06
CA GLU A 81 -4.34 -34.22 11.32
C GLU A 81 -3.61 -33.13 12.12
N ARG A 82 -2.48 -32.61 11.59
CA ARG A 82 -1.63 -31.63 12.28
C ARG A 82 -2.38 -30.34 12.55
N VAL A 83 -2.07 -29.71 13.67
CA VAL A 83 -2.66 -28.45 14.10
C VAL A 83 -1.55 -27.41 14.21
N CYS A 84 -1.77 -26.18 13.74
CA CYS A 84 -0.88 -25.07 14.04
C CYS A 84 -1.65 -23.85 14.55
N ALA A 85 -0.95 -22.97 15.27
CA ALA A 85 -1.41 -21.65 15.63
C ALA A 85 -0.66 -20.59 14.82
N ILE A 86 -1.35 -19.53 14.43
CA ILE A 86 -0.79 -18.43 13.66
C ILE A 86 -0.90 -17.14 14.45
N ASP A 87 0.21 -16.43 14.58
CA ASP A 87 0.22 -15.07 15.12
C ASP A 87 0.67 -14.06 14.06
N ARG A 88 -0.01 -12.91 14.01
CA ARG A 88 0.32 -11.82 13.10
C ARG A 88 1.19 -10.81 13.83
N GLY A 89 2.49 -10.83 13.55
CA GLY A 89 3.44 -9.88 14.13
C GLY A 89 3.47 -8.52 13.42
N TYR A 90 4.15 -7.56 14.06
CA TYR A 90 4.51 -6.28 13.46
C TYR A 90 5.79 -6.39 12.60
N ARG A 91 6.79 -7.11 13.10
CA ARG A 91 8.09 -7.30 12.43
C ARG A 91 8.07 -8.42 11.39
N ASN A 92 7.33 -9.48 11.68
CA ASN A 92 7.15 -10.63 10.80
C ASN A 92 5.74 -10.58 10.22
N PHE A 93 5.57 -11.00 8.97
CA PHE A 93 4.26 -11.04 8.34
C PHE A 93 3.31 -11.97 9.09
N VAL A 94 3.78 -13.17 9.39
CA VAL A 94 3.10 -14.21 10.17
C VAL A 94 4.15 -15.06 10.88
N THR A 95 3.91 -15.45 12.12
CA THR A 95 4.62 -16.52 12.82
C THR A 95 3.67 -17.71 12.98
N VAL A 96 4.15 -18.91 12.66
CA VAL A 96 3.40 -20.16 12.79
C VAL A 96 4.06 -20.99 13.88
N TYR A 97 3.25 -21.44 14.84
CA TYR A 97 3.62 -22.36 15.90
C TYR A 97 2.96 -23.71 15.66
N ASP A 98 3.77 -24.76 15.71
CA ASP A 98 3.36 -26.14 15.56
C ASP A 98 3.78 -26.89 16.83
N PRO A 99 2.87 -27.51 17.59
CA PRO A 99 3.24 -28.23 18.81
C PRO A 99 4.11 -29.46 18.52
N ASP A 100 3.97 -30.07 17.33
CA ASP A 100 4.66 -31.30 16.94
C ASP A 100 5.83 -31.03 15.96
N GLY A 101 6.11 -29.76 15.67
CA GLY A 101 7.06 -29.34 14.64
C GLY A 101 7.80 -28.04 14.97
N PRO A 102 8.72 -27.61 14.09
CA PRO A 102 9.44 -26.36 14.28
C PRO A 102 8.53 -25.15 14.02
N ALA A 103 8.57 -24.17 14.93
CA ALA A 103 7.98 -22.87 14.70
C ALA A 103 8.78 -22.09 13.63
N PHE A 104 8.10 -21.33 12.78
CA PHE A 104 8.74 -20.51 11.75
C PHE A 104 8.01 -19.19 11.53
N SER A 105 8.71 -18.21 10.95
CA SER A 105 8.14 -16.90 10.64
C SER A 105 8.30 -16.54 9.17
N VAL A 106 7.24 -16.05 8.56
CA VAL A 106 7.22 -15.46 7.23
C VAL A 106 7.64 -14.00 7.32
N LYS A 107 8.65 -13.59 6.54
CA LYS A 107 9.19 -12.22 6.53
C LYS A 107 9.23 -11.65 5.11
N ASP A 108 9.33 -10.33 5.02
CA ASP A 108 9.62 -9.61 3.76
C ASP A 108 11.11 -9.76 3.41
N ALA A 109 11.47 -10.91 2.83
CA ALA A 109 12.84 -11.14 2.37
C ALA A 109 13.29 -10.01 1.43
N HIS A 110 14.48 -9.47 1.65
CA HIS A 110 15.08 -8.36 0.89
C HIS A 110 14.37 -6.99 1.01
N ASN A 111 13.50 -6.79 2.01
CA ASN A 111 12.85 -5.51 2.30
C ASN A 111 12.04 -4.94 1.11
N VAL A 112 11.43 -5.82 0.30
CA VAL A 112 10.71 -5.44 -0.92
C VAL A 112 9.45 -4.63 -0.60
N LEU A 113 8.66 -5.05 0.38
CA LEU A 113 7.51 -4.32 0.89
C LEU A 113 7.95 -3.04 1.58
N LYS A 114 8.95 -3.11 2.46
CA LYS A 114 9.49 -1.94 3.18
C LYS A 114 9.86 -0.81 2.21
N LYS A 115 10.67 -1.10 1.19
CA LYS A 115 11.08 -0.13 0.15
C LYS A 115 9.89 0.49 -0.59
N LYS A 116 8.82 -0.29 -0.82
CA LYS A 116 7.60 0.25 -1.48
C LYS A 116 6.82 1.17 -0.56
N PHE A 117 6.72 0.85 0.73
CA PHE A 117 6.04 1.70 1.71
C PHE A 117 6.79 3.00 1.92
N GLU A 118 8.12 2.96 2.06
CA GLU A 118 8.98 4.15 2.14
C GLU A 118 8.84 5.05 0.90
N ALA A 119 8.84 4.46 -0.30
CA ALA A 119 8.63 5.23 -1.53
C ALA A 119 7.24 5.88 -1.58
N VAL A 120 6.19 5.20 -1.08
CA VAL A 120 4.85 5.78 -0.97
C VAL A 120 4.84 6.93 0.02
N ASP A 121 5.54 6.79 1.14
CA ASP A 121 5.58 7.80 2.19
C ASP A 121 6.33 9.07 1.75
N ALA A 122 7.49 8.91 1.10
CA ALA A 122 8.22 10.02 0.49
C ALA A 122 7.34 10.79 -0.52
N MET A 123 6.59 10.08 -1.36
CA MET A 123 5.66 10.73 -2.31
C MET A 123 4.48 11.41 -1.61
N LYS A 124 3.96 10.86 -0.51
CA LYS A 124 2.92 11.50 0.32
C LYS A 124 3.44 12.80 0.92
N PHE A 125 4.65 12.76 1.49
CA PHE A 125 5.30 13.93 2.06
C PHE A 125 5.46 15.05 1.01
N MET A 126 6.03 14.74 -0.15
CA MET A 126 6.17 15.71 -1.24
C MET A 126 4.81 16.29 -1.69
N LEU A 127 3.77 15.45 -1.76
CA LEU A 127 2.43 15.89 -2.12
C LEU A 127 1.84 16.83 -1.07
N ALA A 128 2.03 16.54 0.23
CA ALA A 128 1.54 17.36 1.33
C ALA A 128 2.20 18.76 1.32
N VAL A 129 3.53 18.82 1.14
CA VAL A 129 4.25 20.10 1.01
C VAL A 129 3.68 20.94 -0.13
N LYS A 130 3.47 20.33 -1.32
CA LYS A 130 2.91 21.05 -2.47
C LYS A 130 1.46 21.47 -2.27
N ASP A 131 0.65 20.64 -1.61
CA ASP A 131 -0.75 21.00 -1.31
C ASP A 131 -0.84 22.12 -0.27
N ASN A 132 0.07 22.19 0.70
CA ASN A 132 0.16 23.31 1.65
C ASN A 132 0.54 24.63 0.96
N VAL A 133 1.61 24.63 0.16
CA VAL A 133 2.00 25.82 -0.66
C VAL A 133 0.85 26.28 -1.56
N CYS A 134 0.10 25.34 -2.15
CA CYS A 134 -1.07 25.66 -2.96
C CYS A 134 -2.19 26.30 -2.14
N LYS A 135 -2.43 25.83 -0.91
CA LYS A 135 -3.42 26.40 0.00
C LYS A 135 -3.03 27.82 0.43
N ASP A 136 -1.77 28.04 0.76
CA ASP A 136 -1.27 29.35 1.19
C ASP A 136 -1.46 30.40 0.08
N ARG A 137 -1.06 30.09 -1.16
CA ARG A 137 -1.31 30.96 -2.33
C ARG A 137 -2.80 31.22 -2.63
N HIS A 138 -3.69 30.35 -2.16
CA HIS A 138 -5.14 30.52 -2.32
C HIS A 138 -5.77 31.35 -1.21
N ARG A 139 -5.10 31.56 -0.07
CA ARG A 139 -5.55 32.49 0.98
C ARG A 139 -5.48 33.94 0.48
N ASP A 140 -4.50 34.24 -0.37
CA ASP A 140 -4.22 35.61 -0.81
C ASP A 140 -4.96 36.05 -2.08
N LYS A 141 -5.79 35.19 -2.70
CA LYS A 141 -6.41 35.48 -4.01
C LYS A 141 -7.87 35.87 -3.94
N VAL A 142 -8.17 37.10 -4.37
CA VAL A 142 -9.49 37.49 -4.91
C VAL A 142 -9.78 36.64 -6.15
N ARG A 143 -10.97 36.03 -6.21
CA ARG A 143 -11.40 35.15 -7.32
C ARG A 143 -11.44 35.90 -8.65
N THR A 144 -10.36 35.88 -9.42
CA THR A 144 -10.36 36.34 -10.80
C THR A 144 -10.83 35.22 -11.73
N LYS A 145 -11.95 35.43 -12.41
CA LYS A 145 -12.52 34.52 -13.42
C LYS A 145 -11.69 34.59 -14.72
N MET A 146 -10.49 34.03 -14.74
CA MET A 146 -9.73 33.88 -15.99
C MET A 146 -9.95 32.49 -16.63
N LYS A 147 -10.01 32.48 -17.96
CA LYS A 147 -10.29 31.32 -18.84
C LYS A 147 -9.35 30.13 -18.55
N LYS A 148 -9.88 28.91 -18.73
CA LYS A 148 -9.16 27.62 -18.59
C LYS A 148 -7.98 27.51 -19.58
N GLY A 149 -6.80 28.01 -19.19
CA GLY A 149 -5.54 27.75 -19.88
C GLY A 149 -4.98 26.34 -19.64
N ARG A 150 -3.82 26.02 -20.25
CA ARG A 150 -3.09 24.77 -19.98
C ARG A 150 -2.82 24.63 -18.48
N LYS A 151 -3.07 23.45 -17.92
CA LYS A 151 -2.77 23.13 -16.51
C LYS A 151 -1.31 23.44 -16.19
N SER A 152 -1.11 24.19 -15.11
CA SER A 152 0.20 24.50 -14.53
C SER A 152 1.05 23.24 -14.34
N GLU A 153 2.36 23.39 -14.46
CA GLU A 153 3.34 22.35 -14.17
C GLU A 153 3.14 21.74 -12.78
N GLU A 154 2.80 22.56 -11.78
CA GLU A 154 2.52 22.11 -10.41
C GLU A 154 1.27 21.21 -10.36
N HIS A 155 0.23 21.54 -11.13
CA HIS A 155 -0.96 20.69 -11.26
C HIS A 155 -0.61 19.35 -11.90
N ARG A 156 0.24 19.36 -12.94
CA ARG A 156 0.71 18.14 -13.60
C ARG A 156 1.55 17.29 -12.65
N LEU A 157 2.47 17.89 -11.90
CA LEU A 157 3.30 17.21 -10.91
C LEU A 157 2.46 16.55 -9.82
N ARG A 158 1.50 17.26 -9.22
CA ARG A 158 0.57 16.66 -8.23
C ARG A 158 -0.22 15.49 -8.81
N TYR A 159 -0.66 15.60 -10.06
CA TYR A 159 -1.34 14.51 -10.74
C TYR A 159 -0.42 13.28 -10.94
N LEU A 160 0.83 13.50 -11.36
CA LEU A 160 1.82 12.45 -11.54
C LEU A 160 2.19 11.76 -10.22
N LEU A 161 2.42 12.53 -9.14
CA LEU A 161 2.66 12.00 -7.79
C LEU A 161 1.50 11.12 -7.34
N ARG A 162 0.26 11.64 -7.40
CA ARG A 162 -0.93 10.87 -7.04
C ARG A 162 -1.05 9.59 -7.88
N ARG A 163 -0.70 9.64 -9.17
CA ARG A 163 -0.71 8.46 -10.06
C ARG A 163 0.37 7.45 -9.65
N ARG A 164 1.59 7.91 -9.37
CA ARG A 164 2.70 7.04 -8.97
C ARG A 164 2.46 6.41 -7.60
N MET A 165 1.94 7.16 -6.64
CA MET A 165 1.51 6.64 -5.33
C MET A 165 0.54 5.48 -5.49
N ARG A 166 -0.54 5.65 -6.28
CA ARG A 166 -1.51 4.57 -6.53
C ARG A 166 -0.86 3.32 -7.11
N PHE A 167 0.06 3.49 -8.05
CA PHE A 167 0.78 2.39 -8.67
C PHE A 167 1.67 1.64 -7.69
N THR A 168 2.50 2.36 -6.91
CA THR A 168 3.38 1.75 -5.91
C THR A 168 2.60 1.09 -4.78
N SER A 169 1.56 1.74 -4.26
CA SER A 169 0.68 1.15 -3.25
C SER A 169 -0.02 -0.11 -3.76
N ARG A 170 -0.40 -0.16 -5.04
CA ARG A 170 -0.93 -1.39 -5.63
C ARG A 170 0.11 -2.48 -5.72
N LYS A 171 1.34 -2.17 -6.13
CA LYS A 171 2.42 -3.17 -6.14
C LYS A 171 2.66 -3.75 -4.75
N ALA A 172 2.68 -2.91 -3.72
CA ALA A 172 2.76 -3.37 -2.33
C ALA A 172 1.57 -4.29 -1.97
N ALA A 173 0.34 -3.88 -2.30
CA ALA A 173 -0.85 -4.70 -2.03
C ALA A 173 -0.83 -6.05 -2.80
N ARG A 174 -0.32 -6.08 -4.04
CA ARG A 174 -0.13 -7.32 -4.82
C ARG A 174 0.90 -8.23 -4.15
N CYS A 175 2.02 -7.69 -3.70
CA CYS A 175 3.02 -8.45 -2.94
C CYS A 175 2.41 -9.03 -1.65
N VAL A 176 1.68 -8.23 -0.87
CA VAL A 176 0.99 -8.71 0.34
C VAL A 176 -0.01 -9.82 0.02
N ASN A 177 -0.81 -9.66 -1.04
CA ASN A 177 -1.75 -10.69 -1.47
C ASN A 177 -1.05 -11.98 -1.91
N ASP A 178 0.07 -11.88 -2.62
CA ASP A 178 0.89 -13.03 -3.02
C ASP A 178 1.45 -13.76 -1.79
N LEU A 179 1.95 -13.03 -0.79
CA LEU A 179 2.36 -13.61 0.49
C LEU A 179 1.20 -14.36 1.18
N HIS A 180 0.02 -13.73 1.25
CA HIS A 180 -1.17 -14.39 1.81
C HIS A 180 -1.52 -15.66 1.04
N GLN A 181 -1.55 -15.62 -0.30
CA GLN A 181 -1.92 -16.77 -1.12
C GLN A 181 -0.93 -17.93 -0.95
N LYS A 182 0.37 -17.66 -0.99
CA LYS A 182 1.42 -18.67 -0.79
C LYS A 182 1.33 -19.29 0.60
N LEU A 183 1.18 -18.46 1.62
CA LEU A 183 1.02 -18.93 3.00
C LEU A 183 -0.24 -19.76 3.17
N SER A 184 -1.39 -19.31 2.65
CA SER A 184 -2.64 -20.07 2.73
C SER A 184 -2.56 -21.41 2.00
N CYS A 185 -1.92 -21.45 0.82
CA CYS A 185 -1.70 -22.69 0.08
C CYS A 185 -0.87 -23.67 0.92
N TRP A 186 0.28 -23.21 1.42
CA TRP A 186 1.18 -24.01 2.23
C TRP A 186 0.52 -24.50 3.52
N LEU A 187 -0.23 -23.66 4.23
CA LEU A 187 -0.96 -24.06 5.45
C LEU A 187 -2.01 -25.14 5.16
N SER A 188 -2.76 -24.98 4.07
CA SER A 188 -3.81 -25.95 3.69
C SER A 188 -3.26 -27.32 3.27
N GLU A 189 -2.02 -27.35 2.79
CA GLU A 189 -1.33 -28.60 2.41
C GLU A 189 -0.74 -29.32 3.64
N ASN A 190 -0.29 -28.57 4.65
CA ASN A 190 0.49 -29.11 5.76
C ASN A 190 -0.30 -29.33 7.06
N TYR A 191 -1.41 -28.61 7.26
CA TYR A 191 -2.19 -28.65 8.50
C TYR A 191 -3.67 -28.95 8.23
N HIS A 192 -4.30 -29.63 9.19
CA HIS A 192 -5.74 -29.84 9.25
C HIS A 192 -6.44 -28.61 9.81
N THR A 193 -5.92 -28.11 10.94
CA THR A 193 -6.54 -27.03 11.72
C THR A 193 -5.54 -25.92 11.92
N VAL A 194 -5.99 -24.69 11.64
CA VAL A 194 -5.21 -23.47 11.83
C VAL A 194 -5.92 -22.61 12.87
N LEU A 195 -5.31 -22.46 14.05
CA LEU A 195 -5.79 -21.64 15.13
C LEU A 195 -5.41 -20.19 14.87
N LEU A 196 -6.40 -19.31 14.85
CA LEU A 196 -6.23 -17.88 14.67
C LEU A 196 -6.64 -17.16 15.96
N PRO A 197 -5.76 -16.32 16.55
CA PRO A 197 -6.15 -15.46 17.67
C PRO A 197 -7.17 -14.42 17.20
N SER A 198 -7.92 -13.88 18.14
CA SER A 198 -8.78 -12.73 17.87
C SER A 198 -7.91 -11.53 17.47
N PHE A 199 -8.01 -11.11 16.20
CA PHE A 199 -7.21 -9.99 15.70
C PHE A 199 -7.87 -8.65 16.01
N GLN A 200 -7.49 -8.01 17.11
CA GLN A 200 -7.83 -6.62 17.41
C GLN A 200 -6.92 -5.66 16.61
N THR A 201 -7.04 -5.72 15.27
CA THR A 201 -6.10 -5.06 14.34
C THR A 201 -5.93 -3.54 14.54
N GLN A 202 -6.95 -2.84 15.05
CA GLN A 202 -6.85 -1.41 15.35
C GLN A 202 -5.97 -1.15 16.58
N GLU A 203 -6.09 -1.98 17.64
CA GLU A 203 -5.29 -1.81 18.85
C GLU A 203 -3.81 -2.17 18.63
N MET A 204 -3.53 -3.18 17.81
CA MET A 204 -2.16 -3.62 17.54
C MET A 204 -1.28 -2.55 16.86
N VAL A 205 -1.89 -1.59 16.15
CA VAL A 205 -1.16 -0.49 15.49
C VAL A 205 -1.07 0.73 16.41
N LEU A 206 -2.07 0.95 17.26
CA LEU A 206 -2.14 2.12 18.14
C LEU A 206 -1.26 1.97 19.40
N LYS A 207 -1.15 0.77 19.97
CA LYS A 207 -0.35 0.53 21.20
C LYS A 207 1.11 0.97 21.02
N PRO A 208 1.84 0.56 19.97
CA PRO A 208 3.23 0.98 19.78
C PRO A 208 3.39 2.47 19.44
N LEU A 209 2.43 3.07 18.73
CA LEU A 209 2.47 4.51 18.43
C LEU A 209 2.35 5.35 19.71
N ASN A 210 1.52 4.90 20.65
CA ASN A 210 1.34 5.56 21.94
C ASN A 210 2.56 5.35 22.87
N GLU A 211 3.18 4.17 22.83
CA GLU A 211 4.43 3.88 23.56
C GLU A 211 5.60 4.73 23.02
N VAL A 212 5.79 4.78 21.69
CA VAL A 212 6.82 5.63 21.08
C VAL A 212 6.56 7.13 21.32
N ALA A 213 5.30 7.57 21.37
CA ALA A 213 4.95 8.95 21.68
C ALA A 213 5.18 9.32 23.16
N SER A 214 5.06 8.35 24.07
CA SER A 214 5.34 8.59 25.50
C SER A 214 6.84 8.60 25.79
N ASP A 215 7.62 7.75 25.12
CA ASP A 215 9.10 7.75 25.20
C ASP A 215 9.74 9.00 24.55
N ALA A 216 9.04 9.66 23.61
CA ALA A 216 9.52 10.87 22.94
C ALA A 216 9.32 12.17 23.74
N THR A 217 8.88 12.10 25.00
CA THR A 217 8.75 13.27 25.88
C THR A 217 10.13 13.64 26.44
N PRO A 218 10.71 14.81 26.11
CA PRO A 218 11.88 15.27 26.85
C PRO A 218 11.45 15.55 28.29
N ALA A 219 12.14 14.91 29.24
CA ALA A 219 11.99 15.20 30.66
C ALA A 219 12.51 16.62 30.95
N THR A 220 11.66 17.63 30.77
CA THR A 220 11.86 18.97 31.31
C THR A 220 10.51 19.58 31.62
N GLY A 221 10.24 19.78 32.91
CA GLY A 221 9.05 20.44 33.41
C GLY A 221 8.84 20.11 34.88
N SER A 222 9.60 20.77 35.74
CA SER A 222 9.36 20.85 37.19
C SER A 222 7.89 21.18 37.50
N GLU A 223 7.36 20.59 38.57
CA GLU A 223 5.95 20.65 39.01
C GLU A 223 5.42 22.05 39.42
N GLU A 224 6.14 23.15 39.14
CA GLU A 224 5.78 24.48 39.65
C GLU A 224 4.94 25.35 38.69
N ASP A 225 4.79 24.99 37.41
CA ASP A 225 4.15 25.89 36.43
C ASP A 225 2.61 25.76 36.30
N ASN A 226 1.98 24.80 36.98
CA ASN A 226 0.53 24.60 36.91
C ASN A 226 -0.30 25.49 37.87
N ALA A 227 0.34 26.30 38.72
CA ALA A 227 -0.36 27.22 39.62
C ALA A 227 -0.66 28.60 38.98
N THR A 228 0.04 28.97 37.91
CA THR A 228 0.01 30.35 37.38
C THR A 228 -1.05 30.56 36.27
N ILE A 229 -1.63 29.47 35.72
CA ILE A 229 -2.56 29.53 34.58
C ILE A 229 -4.04 29.73 35.00
N LYS A 230 -4.38 29.74 36.29
CA LYS A 230 -5.76 30.00 36.76
C LYS A 230 -6.08 31.45 37.14
N LYS A 231 -5.14 32.40 37.04
CA LYS A 231 -5.33 33.79 37.54
C LYS A 231 -5.22 34.91 36.50
N LYS A 232 -5.15 34.61 35.20
CA LYS A 232 -5.19 35.63 34.13
C LYS A 232 -6.38 35.43 33.19
N LYS A 233 -7.59 35.66 33.71
CA LYS A 233 -8.81 35.75 32.88
C LYS A 233 -9.53 37.10 33.02
N ASP A 234 -8.97 38.05 33.75
CA ASP A 234 -9.51 39.41 33.79
C ASP A 234 -8.37 40.40 33.53
N GLU A 235 -8.69 41.43 32.74
CA GLU A 235 -7.95 42.65 32.40
C GLU A 235 -7.27 42.75 31.01
N GLU A 236 -7.77 43.74 30.27
CA GLU A 236 -7.36 44.27 28.96
C GLU A 236 -5.96 44.91 28.98
N PRO A 237 -5.34 45.15 27.80
CA PRO A 237 -3.93 45.50 27.72
C PRO A 237 -3.68 47.00 27.61
N ASP A 238 -2.65 47.46 28.31
CA ASP A 238 -1.91 48.67 27.95
C ASP A 238 -0.42 48.37 27.69
N ARG A 239 0.14 49.21 26.83
CA ARG A 239 1.44 49.14 26.12
C ARG A 239 2.65 49.20 27.06
N GLU A 240 3.73 48.48 26.73
CA GLU A 240 5.04 49.08 26.39
C GLU A 240 6.13 48.04 26.05
N SER A 241 7.09 48.53 25.27
CA SER A 241 8.32 47.97 24.70
C SER A 241 9.37 47.44 25.68
N ALA A 242 10.20 46.47 25.25
CA ALA A 242 11.67 46.57 25.26
C ALA A 242 12.35 45.29 24.72
N ASP A 243 13.54 45.51 24.18
CA ASP A 243 14.44 44.65 23.42
C ASP A 243 15.08 43.48 24.18
N GLY A 244 15.70 42.55 23.44
CA GLY A 244 16.69 41.64 24.01
C GLY A 244 17.09 40.46 23.13
N ALA A 245 18.13 40.64 22.30
CA ALA A 245 18.77 39.62 21.50
C ALA A 245 19.52 38.56 22.33
N GLY A 246 19.60 37.32 21.84
CA GLY A 246 20.45 36.28 22.40
C GLY A 246 20.56 35.06 21.48
N SER A 247 21.61 35.03 20.67
CA SER A 247 21.98 33.89 19.82
C SER A 247 22.68 32.79 20.62
N LEU A 248 22.49 31.52 20.26
CA LEU A 248 23.47 30.46 20.55
C LEU A 248 23.31 29.30 19.56
N GLN A 249 24.35 29.12 18.73
CA GLN A 249 24.66 27.89 18.00
C GLN A 249 25.34 26.91 18.96
N VAL A 250 25.07 25.60 18.85
CA VAL A 250 26.07 24.54 19.10
C VAL A 250 25.82 23.35 18.15
N GLN A 251 26.93 22.79 17.68
CA GLN A 251 27.10 21.75 16.67
C GLN A 251 27.10 20.31 17.24
N ALA A 252 26.74 19.36 16.37
CA ALA A 252 27.29 18.03 16.07
C ALA A 252 28.02 17.12 17.11
N ALA A 253 27.64 15.83 17.11
CA ALA A 253 28.46 14.59 17.04
C ALA A 253 27.49 13.38 17.15
N ALA A 254 27.42 12.34 16.30
CA ALA A 254 28.37 11.35 15.77
C ALA A 254 28.79 10.23 16.76
N GLN A 255 28.33 8.98 16.52
CA GLN A 255 28.92 7.65 16.80
C GLN A 255 27.84 6.58 16.46
N VAL A 256 27.98 5.60 15.55
CA VAL A 256 28.94 4.49 15.28
C VAL A 256 28.85 3.34 16.31
N GLN A 257 28.44 2.15 15.82
CA GLN A 257 28.99 0.79 16.03
C GLN A 257 28.02 -0.23 15.38
N ASP A 258 28.44 -1.00 14.35
CA ASP A 258 29.06 -2.36 14.38
C ASP A 258 28.14 -3.43 14.98
N GLU A 259 28.07 -4.70 14.57
CA GLU A 259 28.51 -5.56 13.46
C GLU A 259 27.67 -6.85 13.68
N ALA A 260 27.34 -7.63 12.65
CA ALA A 260 27.34 -9.10 12.75
C ALA A 260 27.00 -9.78 11.42
N HIS A 261 28.00 -10.53 10.98
CA HIS A 261 28.07 -11.48 9.88
C HIS A 261 27.14 -12.69 10.10
N TRP A 262 26.48 -13.19 9.05
CA TRP A 262 26.30 -14.64 8.85
C TRP A 262 26.21 -14.98 7.35
N ARG A 263 27.06 -15.93 6.96
CA ARG A 263 27.18 -16.56 5.64
C ARG A 263 26.13 -17.65 5.47
N SER A 264 25.85 -17.94 4.19
CA SER A 264 25.48 -19.23 3.59
C SER A 264 24.14 -19.88 3.97
N CYS A 265 23.24 -19.92 2.98
CA CYS A 265 22.56 -21.12 2.47
C CYS A 265 21.65 -20.73 1.29
N GLY A 266 21.84 -21.34 0.12
CA GLY A 266 21.00 -21.20 -1.08
C GLY A 266 21.69 -20.57 -2.27
#